data_AF-A0A2S1LJD9-F1
#
_entry.id   AF-A0A2S1LJD9-F1
#
_cell.length_a   1.000
_cell.length_b   1.000
_cell.length_c   1.000
_cell.angle_alpha   90.00
_cell.angle_beta   90.00
_cell.angle_gamma   90.00
#
_symmetry.space_group_name_H-M   'P 1'
#
loop_
_entity.id
_entity.type
_entity.pdbx_description
1 polymer ?
#
loop_
_entity_poly.entity_id
_entity_poly.type
_entity_poly.pdbx_seq_one_letter_code
_entity_poly.pdbx_strand_id
1 'polypeptide(L)'
;MALCALLVSQNVVAQQQATEPVAPKQQFWKDRKVYLNEDGSNYLKFTMMTQVWLRDQQYNPGTTIYDTPKNSGADIGIRRFRVQMYGQLTDRVFIYSQIGENNFNNISDRKQGFFIHDAVGEYAIDTKMLSVGAGLSGWTGLSRFSASAVGSLMGIDGPLFLESTNDVSDQFVRKLSV
;
A
#
# COMPACT_ATOMS: atom_id res chain seq x y z
N MET A 1 -4.09 -7.27 68.39
CA MET A 1 -4.06 -5.82 68.13
C MET A 1 -3.72 -5.64 66.65
N ALA A 2 -4.75 -5.58 65.79
CA ALA A 2 -4.61 -5.50 64.34
C ALA A 2 -4.71 -4.03 63.93
N LEU A 3 -3.61 -3.46 63.43
CA LEU A 3 -3.55 -2.09 62.93
C LEU A 3 -3.86 -2.13 61.42
N CYS A 4 -5.07 -1.72 61.06
CA CYS A 4 -5.51 -1.59 59.68
C CYS A 4 -5.13 -0.19 59.18
N ALA A 5 -4.18 -0.08 58.25
CA ALA A 5 -3.80 1.19 57.63
C ALA A 5 -4.48 1.30 56.25
N LEU A 6 -5.52 2.15 56.17
CA LEU A 6 -6.07 2.62 54.90
C LEU A 6 -5.08 3.60 54.26
N LEU A 7 -4.57 3.28 53.09
CA LEU A 7 -3.85 4.23 52.22
C LEU A 7 -4.78 4.66 51.09
N VAL A 8 -5.24 5.92 51.16
CA VAL A 8 -5.96 6.59 50.07
C VAL A 8 -4.91 7.26 49.18
N SER A 9 -4.71 6.75 47.96
CA SER A 9 -3.87 7.40 46.96
C SER A 9 -4.65 8.54 46.30
N GLN A 10 -4.23 9.79 46.51
CA GLN A 10 -4.75 10.94 45.79
C GLN A 10 -4.11 10.97 44.39
N ASN A 11 -4.93 11.00 43.33
CA ASN A 11 -4.45 11.24 41.97
C ASN A 11 -4.07 12.71 41.83
N VAL A 12 -2.77 13.00 41.82
CA VAL A 12 -2.25 14.32 41.43
C VAL A 12 -2.42 14.43 39.92
N VAL A 13 -3.36 15.26 39.48
CA VAL A 13 -3.46 15.68 38.08
C VAL A 13 -2.34 16.70 37.84
N ALA A 14 -1.20 16.22 37.33
CA ALA A 14 -0.16 17.10 36.84
C ALA A 14 -0.66 17.78 35.55
N GLN A 15 -0.67 19.12 35.54
CA GLN A 15 -0.84 19.88 34.30
C GLN A 15 0.31 19.54 33.36
N GLN A 16 0.00 18.82 32.29
CA GLN A 16 0.96 18.56 31.22
C GLN A 16 1.17 19.87 30.46
N GLN A 17 2.35 20.45 30.67
CA GLN A 17 2.79 21.66 29.98
C GLN A 17 2.79 21.36 28.48
N ALA A 18 1.98 22.10 27.72
CA ALA A 18 1.92 21.96 26.27
C ALA A 18 3.29 22.33 25.69
N THR A 19 4.08 21.31 25.34
CA THR A 19 5.27 21.48 24.52
C THR A 19 4.85 22.16 23.21
N GLU A 20 5.46 23.30 22.90
CA GLU A 20 5.30 23.93 21.59
C GLU A 20 5.59 22.89 20.48
N PRO A 21 4.84 22.90 19.36
CA PRO A 21 5.09 21.98 18.28
C PRO A 21 6.52 22.18 17.79
N VAL A 22 7.39 21.21 18.07
CA VAL A 22 8.74 21.23 17.53
C VAL A 22 8.59 20.99 16.03
N ALA A 23 8.89 22.02 15.23
CA ALA A 23 8.87 21.90 13.78
C ALA A 23 9.61 20.63 13.35
N PRO A 24 9.01 19.74 12.52
CA PRO A 24 9.66 18.51 12.11
C PRO A 24 10.93 18.88 11.37
N LYS A 25 12.07 18.51 11.94
CA LYS A 25 13.34 18.58 11.23
C LYS A 25 13.21 17.71 9.99
N GLN A 26 13.47 18.28 8.82
CA GLN A 26 13.32 17.59 7.54
C GLN A 26 14.36 16.47 7.42
N GLN A 27 13.99 15.27 7.89
CA GLN A 27 14.81 14.06 7.86
C GLN A 27 14.30 13.10 6.78
N PHE A 28 14.39 13.55 5.51
CA PHE A 28 13.87 12.79 4.37
C PHE A 28 14.32 11.33 4.38
N TRP A 29 15.61 11.05 4.62
CA TRP A 29 16.14 9.69 4.58
C TRP A 29 15.58 8.74 5.65
N LYS A 30 15.11 9.29 6.78
CA LYS A 30 14.54 8.49 7.87
C LYS A 30 13.08 8.18 7.59
N ASP A 31 12.29 9.20 7.27
CA ASP A 31 10.83 9.07 7.18
C ASP A 31 10.33 8.84 5.75
N ARG A 32 11.20 9.10 4.77
CA ARG A 32 10.91 9.21 3.33
C ARG A 32 9.81 10.22 3.05
N LYS A 33 9.70 11.23 3.91
CA LYS A 33 8.72 12.31 3.87
C LYS A 33 9.39 13.62 3.52
N VAL A 34 8.74 14.36 2.63
CA VAL A 34 8.96 15.77 2.40
C VAL A 34 7.81 16.49 3.10
N TYR A 35 8.12 17.20 4.18
CA TYR A 35 7.13 18.05 4.85
C TYR A 35 6.89 19.31 4.03
N LEU A 36 5.63 19.71 3.91
CA LEU A 36 5.18 20.88 3.14
C LEU A 36 4.87 22.07 4.04
N ASN A 37 4.79 21.85 5.35
CA ASN A 37 4.57 22.88 6.36
C ASN A 37 5.40 22.64 7.63
N GLU A 38 5.51 23.68 8.45
CA GLU A 38 6.27 23.66 9.71
C GLU A 38 5.64 22.78 10.80
N ASP A 39 4.34 22.51 10.75
CA ASP A 39 3.70 21.60 11.71
C ASP A 39 3.84 20.12 11.30
N GLY A 40 4.24 19.87 10.05
CA GLY A 40 4.36 18.54 9.47
C GLY A 40 3.05 17.82 9.17
N SER A 41 1.90 18.49 9.32
CA SER A 41 0.59 17.93 8.97
C SER A 41 0.46 17.69 7.46
N ASN A 42 1.08 18.54 6.64
CA ASN A 42 1.12 18.42 5.19
C ASN A 42 2.46 17.81 4.78
N TYR A 43 2.42 16.72 4.04
CA TYR A 43 3.61 15.99 3.65
C TYR A 43 3.38 15.19 2.37
N LEU A 44 4.47 14.90 1.68
CA LEU A 44 4.54 13.91 0.61
C LEU A 44 5.50 12.79 1.01
N LYS A 45 5.05 11.54 0.96
CA LYS A 45 5.83 10.37 1.33
C LYS A 45 6.10 9.51 0.12
N PHE A 46 7.34 9.05 0.02
CA PHE A 46 7.78 8.12 -1.01
C PHE A 46 8.07 6.78 -0.37
N THR A 47 7.59 5.72 -0.99
CA THR A 47 7.90 4.34 -0.57
C THR A 47 8.15 3.47 -1.78
N MET A 48 9.01 2.48 -1.61
CA MET A 48 9.31 1.49 -2.62
C MET A 48 9.13 0.11 -2.02
N MET A 49 8.59 -0.80 -2.80
CA MET A 49 8.46 -2.20 -2.44
C MET A 49 8.86 -3.05 -3.64
N THR A 50 9.71 -4.04 -3.39
CA THR A 50 10.10 -5.03 -4.38
C THR A 50 9.92 -6.41 -3.76
N GLN A 51 9.21 -7.27 -4.47
CA GLN A 51 9.01 -8.66 -4.11
C GLN A 51 9.58 -9.53 -5.22
N VAL A 52 10.58 -10.34 -4.87
CA VAL A 52 11.22 -11.31 -5.75
C VAL A 52 10.77 -12.70 -5.37
N TRP A 53 10.51 -13.53 -6.37
CA TRP A 53 10.19 -14.93 -6.24
C TRP A 53 11.34 -15.77 -6.77
N LEU A 54 11.69 -16.79 -5.99
CA LEU A 54 12.52 -17.93 -6.40
C LEU A 54 11.61 -19.14 -6.34
N ARG A 55 11.44 -19.83 -7.46
CA ARG A 55 10.43 -20.88 -7.61
C ARG A 55 11.07 -22.13 -8.18
N ASP A 56 10.62 -23.28 -7.70
CA ASP A 56 10.87 -24.59 -8.30
C ASP A 56 9.55 -25.35 -8.28
N GLN A 57 9.03 -25.64 -9.46
CA GLN A 57 7.64 -26.04 -9.62
C GLN A 57 7.55 -27.27 -10.55
N GLN A 58 6.63 -28.17 -10.23
CA GLN A 58 6.12 -29.16 -11.18
C GLN A 58 4.95 -28.56 -11.95
N TYR A 59 4.93 -28.76 -13.26
CA TYR A 59 3.93 -28.18 -14.14
C TYR A 59 2.78 -29.15 -14.41
N ASN A 60 1.60 -28.59 -14.72
CA ASN A 60 0.45 -29.38 -15.11
C ASN A 60 0.72 -30.11 -16.44
N PRO A 61 0.16 -31.32 -16.65
CA PRO A 61 0.26 -32.03 -17.92
C PRO A 61 -0.17 -31.15 -19.10
N GLY A 62 0.59 -31.15 -20.18
CA GLY A 62 0.32 -30.32 -21.37
C GLY A 62 0.87 -28.89 -21.29
N THR A 63 1.58 -28.52 -20.22
CA THR A 63 2.28 -27.22 -20.17
C THR A 63 3.38 -27.15 -21.23
N THR A 64 3.39 -26.07 -22.00
CA THR A 64 4.45 -25.74 -22.95
C THR A 64 5.05 -24.38 -22.62
N ILE A 65 6.35 -24.23 -22.87
CA ILE A 65 7.06 -22.95 -22.84
C ILE A 65 7.72 -22.78 -24.21
N TYR A 66 7.32 -21.74 -24.96
CA TYR A 66 7.73 -21.54 -26.36
C TYR A 66 7.54 -22.80 -27.20
N ASP A 67 6.33 -23.37 -27.15
CA ASP A 67 5.93 -24.62 -27.82
C ASP A 67 6.72 -25.88 -27.44
N THR A 68 7.60 -25.79 -26.44
CA THR A 68 8.36 -26.93 -25.92
C THR A 68 7.66 -27.50 -24.69
N PRO A 69 7.27 -28.79 -24.68
CA PRO A 69 6.68 -29.44 -23.51
C PRO A 69 7.59 -29.38 -22.28
N LYS A 70 7.03 -29.03 -21.13
CA LYS A 70 7.76 -28.94 -19.85
C LYS A 70 6.92 -29.53 -18.72
N ASN A 71 7.56 -30.36 -17.89
CA ASN A 71 6.93 -31.01 -16.74
C ASN A 71 7.40 -30.44 -15.40
N SER A 72 8.51 -29.71 -15.39
CA SER A 72 9.01 -28.97 -14.24
C SER A 72 9.93 -27.83 -14.68
N GLY A 73 10.24 -26.93 -13.74
CA GLY A 73 11.25 -25.91 -13.94
C GLY A 73 11.45 -25.04 -12.70
N ALA A 74 12.64 -24.43 -12.66
CA ALA A 74 13.00 -23.42 -11.69
C ALA A 74 13.07 -22.05 -12.37
N ASP A 75 12.62 -21.01 -11.67
CA ASP A 75 12.64 -19.65 -12.20
C ASP A 75 12.90 -18.61 -11.10
N ILE A 76 13.31 -17.43 -11.58
CA ILE A 76 13.43 -16.21 -10.78
C ILE A 76 12.54 -15.16 -11.46
N GLY A 77 11.73 -14.47 -10.67
CA GLY A 77 10.86 -13.42 -11.17
C GLY A 77 10.65 -12.30 -10.17
N ILE A 78 10.42 -11.10 -10.69
CA ILE A 78 9.92 -9.99 -9.88
C ILE A 78 8.40 -10.14 -9.83
N ARG A 79 7.87 -10.61 -8.70
CA ARG A 79 6.42 -10.73 -8.52
C ARG A 79 5.76 -9.36 -8.50
N ARG A 80 6.37 -8.39 -7.82
CA ARG A 80 5.89 -7.01 -7.73
C ARG A 80 7.03 -6.02 -7.56
N PHE A 81 7.03 -4.99 -8.38
CA PHE A 81 7.82 -3.78 -8.18
C PHE A 81 6.86 -2.61 -8.06
N ARG A 82 6.97 -1.83 -6.98
CA ARG A 82 6.10 -0.68 -6.70
C ARG A 82 6.88 0.51 -6.22
N VAL A 83 6.62 1.65 -6.85
CA VAL A 83 6.96 2.96 -6.33
C VAL A 83 5.65 3.65 -5.99
N GLN A 84 5.53 4.08 -4.75
CA GLN A 84 4.34 4.71 -4.20
C GLN A 84 4.68 6.10 -3.70
N MET A 85 3.82 7.05 -4.02
CA MET A 85 3.87 8.42 -3.57
C MET A 85 2.51 8.77 -2.99
N TYR A 86 2.47 9.24 -1.75
CA TYR A 86 1.20 9.62 -1.12
C TYR A 86 1.39 10.69 -0.07
N GLY A 87 0.37 11.50 0.15
CA GLY A 87 0.56 12.67 0.99
C GLY A 87 -0.69 13.50 1.21
N GLN A 88 -0.71 14.16 2.37
CA GLN A 88 -1.65 15.23 2.68
C GLN A 88 -1.06 16.52 2.13
N LEU A 89 -1.66 17.08 1.07
CA LEU A 89 -1.18 18.33 0.44
C LEU A 89 -1.64 19.57 1.21
N THR A 90 -2.87 19.53 1.72
CA THR A 90 -3.50 20.56 2.54
C THR A 90 -4.36 19.88 3.60
N ASP A 91 -4.95 20.60 4.55
CA ASP A 91 -5.84 20.03 5.58
C ASP A 91 -7.06 19.26 5.01
N ARG A 92 -7.34 19.39 3.71
CA ARG A 92 -8.49 18.75 3.04
C ARG A 92 -8.14 17.92 1.81
N VAL A 93 -6.93 18.02 1.27
CA VAL A 93 -6.56 17.35 0.02
C VAL A 93 -5.53 16.27 0.29
N PHE A 94 -5.87 15.03 -0.05
CA PHE A 94 -4.99 13.88 -0.02
C PHE A 94 -4.75 13.37 -1.44
N ILE A 95 -3.52 12.94 -1.73
CA ILE A 95 -3.20 12.28 -2.99
C ILE A 95 -2.52 10.94 -2.74
N TYR A 96 -2.80 9.99 -3.62
CA TYR A 96 -2.15 8.69 -3.65
C TYR A 96 -1.86 8.29 -5.10
N SER A 97 -0.61 7.97 -5.38
CA SER A 97 -0.20 7.43 -6.66
C SER A 97 0.76 6.27 -6.50
N GLN A 98 0.61 5.27 -7.35
CA GLN A 98 1.45 4.09 -7.39
C GLN A 98 1.76 3.75 -8.84
N ILE A 99 3.03 3.53 -9.15
CA ILE A 99 3.51 3.00 -10.43
C ILE A 99 4.31 1.73 -10.21
N GLY A 100 4.34 0.85 -11.20
CA GLY A 100 5.00 -0.43 -10.98
C GLY A 100 4.86 -1.43 -12.10
N GLU A 101 5.36 -2.62 -11.81
CA GLU A 101 5.37 -3.78 -12.69
C GLU A 101 4.96 -5.03 -11.91
N ASN A 102 4.31 -5.97 -12.59
CA ASN A 102 3.87 -7.24 -12.03
C ASN A 102 4.42 -8.42 -12.80
N ASN A 103 4.76 -9.47 -12.06
CA ASN A 103 5.00 -10.81 -12.59
C ASN A 103 6.07 -10.85 -13.69
N PHE A 104 7.08 -9.99 -13.64
CA PHE A 104 8.16 -9.98 -14.61
C PHE A 104 9.08 -11.18 -14.42
N ASN A 105 9.18 -12.05 -15.42
CA ASN A 105 9.93 -13.30 -15.35
C ASN A 105 10.45 -13.74 -16.74
N ASN A 106 10.96 -14.97 -16.85
CA ASN A 106 11.58 -15.50 -18.06
C ASN A 106 10.64 -15.67 -19.27
N ILE A 107 9.32 -15.70 -19.08
CA ILE A 107 8.31 -15.75 -20.15
C ILE A 107 7.62 -14.41 -20.43
N SER A 108 8.02 -13.34 -19.73
CA SER A 108 7.51 -11.99 -19.96
C SER A 108 7.94 -11.44 -21.32
N ASP A 109 7.13 -10.53 -21.86
CA ASP A 109 7.45 -9.83 -23.08
C ASP A 109 8.73 -9.00 -22.97
N ARG A 110 9.46 -8.90 -24.08
CA ARG A 110 10.65 -8.06 -24.14
C ARG A 110 10.22 -6.59 -24.02
N LYS A 111 10.78 -5.90 -23.03
CA LYS A 111 10.47 -4.50 -22.69
C LYS A 111 9.04 -4.29 -22.16
N GLN A 112 8.59 -5.18 -21.28
CA GLN A 112 7.37 -4.96 -20.49
C GLN A 112 7.46 -3.59 -19.78
N GLY A 113 6.43 -2.77 -19.95
CA GLY A 113 6.40 -1.38 -19.51
C GLY A 113 5.72 -1.21 -18.16
N PHE A 114 6.21 -0.24 -17.38
CA PHE A 114 5.53 0.14 -16.13
C PHE A 114 4.13 0.67 -16.41
N PHE A 115 3.21 0.35 -15.50
CA PHE A 115 1.86 0.85 -15.52
C PHE A 115 1.50 1.58 -14.22
N ILE A 116 0.51 2.47 -14.34
CA ILE A 116 -0.04 3.20 -13.21
C ILE A 116 -0.99 2.27 -12.49
N HIS A 117 -0.65 1.93 -11.25
CA HIS A 117 -1.53 1.17 -10.38
C HIS A 117 -2.60 2.08 -9.81
N ASP A 118 -2.23 3.19 -9.22
CA ASP A 118 -3.21 4.05 -8.57
C ASP A 118 -2.85 5.51 -8.87
N ALA A 119 -3.88 6.31 -9.07
CA ALA A 119 -3.79 7.75 -9.25
C ALA A 119 -5.09 8.35 -8.75
N VAL A 120 -5.16 8.58 -7.44
CA VAL A 120 -6.35 9.01 -6.72
C VAL A 120 -6.08 10.35 -6.05
N GLY A 121 -7.01 11.28 -6.20
CA GLY A 121 -7.11 12.50 -5.40
C GLY A 121 -8.36 12.44 -4.53
N GLU A 122 -8.23 12.82 -3.27
CA GLU A 122 -9.31 12.81 -2.30
C GLU A 122 -9.47 14.20 -1.68
N TYR A 123 -10.73 14.64 -1.56
CA TYR A 123 -11.11 15.90 -0.96
C TYR A 123 -12.02 15.66 0.25
N ALA A 124 -11.60 16.12 1.42
CA ALA A 124 -12.39 16.07 2.64
C ALA A 124 -13.40 17.23 2.68
N ILE A 125 -14.67 16.88 2.47
CA ILE A 125 -15.82 17.79 2.67
C ILE A 125 -15.93 18.11 4.16
N ASP A 126 -15.92 17.07 4.99
CA ASP A 126 -15.74 17.15 6.42
C ASP A 126 -14.44 16.41 6.77
N THR A 127 -13.51 17.11 7.44
CA THR A 127 -12.18 16.59 7.77
C THR A 127 -12.20 15.33 8.64
N LYS A 128 -13.33 15.00 9.25
CA LYS A 128 -13.49 13.85 10.16
C LYS A 128 -14.47 12.82 9.65
N MET A 129 -15.48 13.23 8.88
CA MET A 129 -16.65 12.38 8.60
C MET A 129 -16.80 12.00 7.13
N LEU A 130 -16.40 12.86 6.19
CA LEU A 130 -16.73 12.66 4.79
C LEU A 130 -15.64 13.20 3.87
N SER A 131 -15.10 12.28 3.07
CA SER A 131 -14.25 12.58 1.95
C SER A 131 -14.80 11.96 0.67
N VAL A 132 -14.47 12.60 -0.45
CA VAL A 132 -14.81 12.12 -1.79
C VAL A 132 -13.51 12.01 -2.57
N GLY A 133 -13.24 10.80 -3.05
CA GLY A 133 -12.10 10.49 -3.90
C GLY A 133 -12.51 10.47 -5.37
N ALA A 134 -11.56 10.68 -6.27
CA ALA A 134 -11.74 10.35 -7.67
C ALA A 134 -10.40 9.97 -8.30
N GLY A 135 -10.44 9.06 -9.27
CA GLY A 135 -9.27 8.70 -10.06
C GLY A 135 -9.20 7.21 -10.38
N LEU A 136 -8.00 6.75 -10.73
CA LEU A 136 -7.72 5.34 -10.97
C LEU A 136 -7.49 4.64 -9.64
N SER A 137 -8.44 3.80 -9.23
CA SER A 137 -8.45 3.17 -7.91
C SER A 137 -8.61 1.66 -8.00
N GLY A 138 -7.84 0.94 -7.18
CA GLY A 138 -8.02 -0.49 -6.91
C GLY A 138 -9.10 -0.82 -5.86
N TRP A 139 -9.88 0.17 -5.40
CA TRP A 139 -10.99 -0.08 -4.48
C TRP A 139 -12.14 -0.76 -5.21
N THR A 140 -12.15 -2.10 -5.17
CA THR A 140 -13.22 -2.89 -5.78
C THR A 140 -13.90 -3.77 -4.75
N GLY A 141 -15.23 -3.74 -4.72
CA GLY A 141 -16.04 -4.60 -3.84
C GLY A 141 -15.95 -4.28 -2.35
N LEU A 142 -16.59 -5.15 -1.55
CA LEU A 142 -16.65 -5.06 -0.08
C LEU A 142 -15.71 -6.04 0.62
N SER A 143 -15.05 -6.91 -0.15
CA SER A 143 -14.16 -7.94 0.40
C SER A 143 -12.75 -7.38 0.59
N ARG A 144 -12.09 -7.79 1.68
CA ARG A 144 -10.68 -7.48 1.95
C ARG A 144 -9.72 -7.96 0.86
N PHE A 145 -10.09 -9.03 0.16
CA PHE A 145 -9.26 -9.56 -0.93
C PHE A 145 -9.47 -8.84 -2.26
N SER A 146 -10.60 -8.14 -2.43
CA SER A 146 -10.90 -7.36 -3.63
C SER A 146 -10.23 -5.97 -3.63
N ALA A 147 -9.77 -5.51 -2.45
CA ALA A 147 -8.94 -4.31 -2.28
C ALA A 147 -7.66 -4.63 -1.50
N SER A 148 -6.88 -5.60 -2.01
CA SER A 148 -5.73 -6.13 -1.28
C SER A 148 -4.53 -5.17 -1.28
N ALA A 149 -3.94 -4.98 -0.09
CA ALA A 149 -2.73 -4.19 0.07
C ALA A 149 -1.50 -5.10 -0.08
N VAL A 150 -0.80 -4.93 -1.21
CA VAL A 150 0.37 -5.75 -1.58
C VAL A 150 1.43 -5.86 -0.48
N GLY A 151 1.72 -4.76 0.22
CA GLY A 151 2.77 -4.74 1.24
C GLY A 151 2.41 -5.45 2.55
N SER A 152 1.14 -5.85 2.72
CA SER A 152 0.62 -6.44 3.95
C SER A 152 -0.23 -7.70 3.69
N LEU A 153 -0.07 -8.33 2.52
CA LEU A 153 -0.66 -9.63 2.23
C LEU A 153 -0.07 -10.67 3.20
N MET A 154 -0.93 -11.47 3.84
CA MET A 154 -0.48 -12.54 4.75
C MET A 154 -0.12 -13.84 4.00
N GLY A 155 -0.73 -14.07 2.85
CA GLY A 155 -0.39 -15.19 1.97
C GLY A 155 0.79 -14.87 1.06
N ILE A 156 1.28 -15.89 0.36
CA ILE A 156 2.29 -15.70 -0.70
C ILE A 156 1.76 -14.80 -1.83
N ASP A 157 0.45 -14.89 -2.09
CA ASP A 157 -0.25 -14.11 -3.10
C ASP A 157 -1.74 -13.92 -2.73
N GLY A 158 -2.40 -12.97 -3.41
CA GLY A 158 -3.84 -12.80 -3.35
C GLY A 158 -4.56 -13.91 -4.13
N PRO A 159 -5.71 -14.41 -3.63
CA PRO A 159 -6.53 -15.37 -4.36
C PRO A 159 -7.16 -14.70 -5.59
N LEU A 160 -6.66 -15.05 -6.80
CA LEU A 160 -7.05 -14.41 -8.06
C LEU A 160 -8.57 -14.48 -8.34
N PHE A 161 -9.24 -15.55 -7.92
CA PHE A 161 -10.70 -15.69 -8.09
C PHE A 161 -11.52 -14.67 -7.27
N LEU A 162 -10.92 -13.98 -6.30
CA LEU A 162 -11.54 -12.87 -5.56
C LEU A 162 -11.33 -11.51 -6.24
N GLU A 163 -10.51 -11.47 -7.29
CA GLU A 163 -10.24 -10.30 -8.13
C GLU A 163 -11.04 -10.44 -9.45
N SER A 164 -12.37 -10.46 -9.34
CA SER A 164 -13.26 -10.87 -10.44
C SER A 164 -13.23 -9.98 -11.69
N THR A 165 -12.69 -8.77 -11.58
CA THR A 165 -12.57 -7.82 -12.70
C THR A 165 -11.16 -7.75 -13.28
N ASN A 166 -10.18 -8.39 -12.63
CA ASN A 166 -8.74 -8.29 -12.94
C ASN A 166 -8.43 -8.60 -14.40
N ASP A 167 -8.00 -7.58 -15.14
CA ASP A 167 -7.61 -7.68 -16.56
C ASP A 167 -8.72 -8.19 -17.49
N VAL A 168 -9.98 -8.22 -17.02
CA VAL A 168 -11.17 -8.53 -17.82
C VAL A 168 -11.83 -7.24 -18.29
N SER A 169 -12.07 -6.32 -17.35
CA SER A 169 -12.71 -5.02 -17.61
C SER A 169 -11.92 -3.83 -17.06
N ASP A 170 -10.78 -4.10 -16.41
CA ASP A 170 -9.96 -3.13 -15.71
C ASP A 170 -8.46 -3.39 -15.94
N GLN A 171 -7.61 -2.52 -15.39
CA GLN A 171 -6.17 -2.72 -15.41
C GLN A 171 -5.72 -3.21 -14.03
N PHE A 172 -5.51 -4.52 -13.87
CA PHE A 172 -5.09 -5.13 -12.61
C PHE A 172 -5.96 -4.72 -11.40
N VAL A 173 -7.29 -4.89 -11.50
CA VAL A 173 -8.31 -4.50 -10.51
C VAL A 173 -8.58 -2.98 -10.44
N ARG A 174 -7.95 -2.17 -11.31
CA ARG A 174 -8.07 -0.71 -11.24
C ARG A 174 -8.91 -0.13 -12.36
N LYS A 175 -9.91 0.65 -11.94
CA LYS A 175 -10.81 1.39 -12.83
C LYS A 175 -10.91 2.84 -12.39
N LEU A 176 -11.34 3.70 -13.31
CA LEU A 176 -11.68 5.07 -12.98
C LEU A 176 -12.97 5.08 -12.15
N SER A 177 -12.91 5.66 -10.97
CA SER A 177 -14.03 5.74 -10.03
C SER A 177 -14.08 7.07 -9.30
N VAL A 178 -15.23 7.33 -8.68
CA VAL A 178 -15.49 8.39 -7.68
C VAL A 178 -16.00 7.69 -6.42
#